data_AF-A0A6N8H8B4-F1
#
_entry.id   AF-A0A6N8H8B4-F1
#
_cell.length_a   1.000
_cell.length_b   1.000
_cell.length_c   1.000
_cell.angle_alpha   90.00
_cell.angle_beta   90.00
_cell.angle_gamma   90.00
#
_symmetry.space_group_name_H-M   'P 1'
#
loop_
_entity.id
_entity.type
_entity.pdbx_description
1 polymer ?
#
loop_
_entity_poly.entity_id
_entity_poly.type
_entity_poly.pdbx_seq_one_letter_code
_entity_poly.pdbx_strand_id
1 'polypeptide(L)'
;METENSKSLTQPRQLISFSKAKELSANFVAQKKGKHVTLSGQEDANAIWFSLEELEKFVEYIKTEGNNQGFTVDGVRIYLGVYSDNETVGKAGFTTMFMSPTGYQSNTGNPGSGGNISQDLTTVSPLNYGSMGNPPKMQYGI
;
A
#
# COMPACT_ATOMS: atom_id res chain seq x y z
N MET A 1 26.43 5.14 -30.18
CA MET A 1 25.14 4.48 -29.92
C MET A 1 25.26 3.87 -28.55
N GLU A 2 24.42 4.35 -27.63
CA GLU A 2 24.50 4.11 -26.20
C GLU A 2 24.26 2.64 -25.87
N THR A 3 25.14 2.10 -25.04
CA THR A 3 25.00 0.77 -24.45
C THR A 3 23.86 0.81 -23.44
N GLU A 4 22.79 0.07 -23.70
CA GLU A 4 21.73 -0.14 -22.72
C GLU A 4 22.32 -0.71 -21.43
N ASN A 5 22.26 0.10 -20.38
CA ASN A 5 22.68 -0.24 -19.05
C ASN A 5 21.66 -1.24 -18.48
N SER A 6 21.91 -2.54 -18.63
CA SER A 6 21.05 -3.58 -18.07
C SER A 6 21.10 -3.49 -16.55
N LYS A 7 20.11 -2.82 -15.97
CA LYS A 7 19.92 -2.77 -14.52
C LYS A 7 19.72 -4.20 -14.04
N SER A 8 20.71 -4.77 -13.35
CA SER A 8 20.64 -6.15 -12.86
C SER A 8 19.44 -6.30 -11.93
N LEU A 9 18.53 -7.21 -12.28
CA LEU A 9 17.32 -7.45 -11.50
C LEU A 9 17.71 -8.06 -10.15
N THR A 10 17.58 -7.28 -9.08
CA THR A 10 17.80 -7.77 -7.72
C THR A 10 16.47 -8.26 -7.14
N GLN A 11 16.38 -9.55 -6.85
CA GLN A 11 15.17 -10.13 -6.26
C GLN A 11 14.92 -9.60 -4.84
N PRO A 12 13.69 -9.19 -4.49
CA PRO A 12 13.35 -8.81 -3.12
C PRO A 12 13.52 -9.97 -2.14
N ARG A 13 13.99 -9.68 -0.92
CA ARG A 13 14.25 -10.69 0.11
C ARG A 13 13.02 -11.10 0.94
N GLN A 14 11.95 -10.30 0.89
CA GLN A 14 10.75 -10.47 1.71
C GLN A 14 9.59 -11.16 0.96
N LEU A 15 9.88 -11.83 -0.15
CA LEU A 15 8.87 -12.57 -0.90
C LEU A 15 8.40 -13.80 -0.11
N ILE A 16 7.08 -14.04 -0.12
CA ILE A 16 6.48 -15.27 0.42
C ILE A 16 6.17 -16.25 -0.71
N SER A 17 6.02 -17.53 -0.38
CA SER A 17 5.61 -18.54 -1.35
C SER A 17 4.13 -18.37 -1.74
N PHE A 18 3.77 -18.84 -2.93
CA PHE A 18 2.37 -18.88 -3.39
C PHE A 18 1.46 -19.64 -2.42
N SER A 19 1.93 -20.78 -1.88
CA SER A 19 1.20 -21.56 -0.89
C SER A 19 0.92 -20.74 0.37
N LYS A 20 1.91 -19.98 0.86
CA LYS A 20 1.72 -19.12 2.04
C LYS A 20 0.71 -18.00 1.77
N ALA A 21 0.75 -17.38 0.59
CA ALA A 21 -0.23 -16.38 0.21
C ALA A 21 -1.67 -16.94 0.16
N LYS A 22 -1.84 -18.15 -0.38
CA LYS A 22 -3.14 -18.85 -0.41
C LYS A 22 -3.67 -19.17 0.99
N GLU A 23 -2.80 -19.64 1.89
CA GLU A 23 -3.12 -19.87 3.30
C GLU A 23 -3.59 -18.58 4.00
N LEU A 24 -2.86 -17.47 3.83
CA LEU A 24 -3.21 -16.17 4.43
C LEU A 24 -4.55 -15.64 3.92
N SER A 25 -4.82 -15.73 2.62
CA SER A 25 -6.09 -15.31 2.02
C SER A 25 -7.27 -16.14 2.56
N ALA A 26 -7.12 -17.47 2.66
CA ALA A 26 -8.15 -18.34 3.21
C ALA A 26 -8.42 -18.03 4.70
N ASN A 27 -7.38 -17.81 5.49
CA ASN A 27 -7.50 -17.45 6.90
C ASN A 27 -8.23 -16.11 7.10
N PHE A 28 -7.96 -15.10 6.26
CA PHE A 28 -8.65 -13.82 6.31
C PHE A 28 -10.16 -13.98 6.08
N VAL A 29 -10.54 -14.72 5.04
CA VAL A 29 -11.96 -15.01 4.73
C VAL A 29 -12.63 -15.79 5.87
N ALA A 30 -11.94 -16.79 6.42
CA ALA A 30 -12.45 -17.60 7.52
C ALA A 30 -12.61 -16.82 8.83
N GLN A 31 -11.63 -15.98 9.20
CA GLN A 31 -11.67 -15.15 10.40
C GLN A 31 -12.88 -14.22 10.42
N LYS A 32 -13.26 -13.70 9.25
CA LYS A 32 -14.42 -12.83 9.09
C LYS A 32 -15.75 -13.59 9.19
N LYS A 33 -15.76 -14.92 9.25
CA LYS A 33 -16.97 -15.78 9.34
C LYS A 33 -18.06 -15.42 8.34
N GLY A 34 -17.69 -14.95 7.14
CA GLY A 34 -18.64 -14.45 6.14
C GLY A 34 -19.26 -13.07 6.44
N LYS A 35 -18.95 -12.44 7.58
CA LYS A 35 -19.32 -11.05 7.93
C LYS A 35 -18.40 -10.02 7.27
N HIS A 36 -17.96 -10.31 6.05
CA HIS A 36 -17.23 -9.35 5.25
C HIS A 36 -18.26 -8.43 4.61
N VAL A 37 -18.95 -7.67 5.46
CA VAL A 37 -20.04 -6.81 5.08
C VAL A 37 -19.80 -5.40 5.61
N THR A 38 -20.14 -4.42 4.80
CA THR A 38 -20.19 -3.01 5.19
C THR A 38 -21.25 -2.81 6.29
N LEU A 39 -21.27 -1.62 6.90
CA LEU A 39 -22.36 -1.25 7.82
C LEU A 39 -23.75 -1.30 7.16
N SER A 40 -23.82 -1.09 5.86
CA SER A 40 -25.04 -1.20 5.04
C SER A 40 -25.40 -2.63 4.65
N GLY A 41 -24.60 -3.63 5.07
CA GLY A 41 -24.86 -5.06 4.81
C GLY A 41 -24.43 -5.57 3.44
N GLN A 42 -23.66 -4.77 2.68
CA GLN A 42 -23.15 -5.15 1.36
C GLN A 42 -21.87 -5.98 1.50
N GLU A 43 -21.62 -6.96 0.63
CA GLU A 43 -20.34 -7.67 0.66
C GLU A 43 -19.17 -6.73 0.38
N ASP A 44 -18.22 -6.68 1.31
CA ASP A 44 -17.08 -5.78 1.29
C ASP A 44 -15.90 -6.37 0.50
N ALA A 45 -14.91 -5.54 0.17
CA ALA A 45 -13.73 -5.95 -0.59
C ALA A 45 -12.76 -6.78 0.27
N ASN A 46 -12.34 -7.95 -0.23
CA ASN A 46 -11.30 -8.78 0.42
C ASN A 46 -9.92 -8.64 -0.26
N ALA A 47 -9.84 -7.85 -1.32
CA ALA A 47 -8.63 -7.50 -2.04
C ALA A 47 -8.78 -6.09 -2.61
N ILE A 48 -7.67 -5.36 -2.70
CA ILE A 48 -7.60 -4.03 -3.32
C ILE A 48 -6.55 -4.11 -4.42
N TRP A 49 -6.91 -3.70 -5.63
CA TRP A 49 -6.02 -3.74 -6.78
C TRP A 49 -5.51 -2.34 -7.11
N PHE A 50 -4.20 -2.19 -7.31
CA PHE A 50 -3.58 -1.00 -7.86
C PHE A 50 -2.92 -1.36 -9.18
N SER A 51 -3.00 -0.46 -10.17
CA SER A 51 -2.24 -0.62 -11.41
C SER A 51 -0.74 -0.50 -11.12
N LEU A 52 0.07 -1.31 -11.80
CA LEU A 52 1.53 -1.20 -11.70
C LEU A 52 2.03 0.19 -12.09
N GLU A 53 1.45 0.79 -13.15
CA GLU A 53 1.79 2.14 -13.61
C GLU A 53 1.65 3.20 -12.50
N GLU A 54 0.51 3.24 -11.81
CA GLU A 54 0.31 4.20 -10.71
C GLU A 54 1.19 3.88 -9.49
N LEU A 55 1.53 2.61 -9.24
CA LEU A 55 2.49 2.26 -8.17
C LEU A 55 3.90 2.77 -8.50
N GLU A 56 4.33 2.65 -9.75
CA GLU A 56 5.63 3.15 -10.21
C GLU A 56 5.70 4.67 -10.11
N LYS A 57 4.67 5.38 -10.62
CA LYS A 57 4.55 6.84 -10.48
C LYS A 57 4.53 7.27 -9.02
N PHE A 58 3.80 6.56 -8.16
CA PHE A 58 3.76 6.87 -6.74
C PHE A 58 5.13 6.75 -6.08
N VAL A 59 5.89 5.69 -6.38
CA VAL A 59 7.25 5.51 -5.83
C VAL A 59 8.20 6.63 -6.29
N GLU A 60 8.10 7.07 -7.55
CA GLU A 60 8.87 8.21 -8.05
C GLU A 60 8.45 9.53 -7.39
N TYR A 61 7.15 9.77 -7.30
CA TYR A 61 6.56 10.95 -6.67
C TYR A 61 7.01 11.10 -5.22
N ILE A 62 6.87 10.07 -4.38
CA ILE A 62 7.21 10.18 -2.96
C ILE A 62 8.69 10.42 -2.73
N LYS A 63 9.57 9.82 -3.55
CA LYS A 63 11.02 10.05 -3.47
C LYS A 63 11.36 11.48 -3.82
N THR A 64 10.75 12.02 -4.87
CA THR A 64 10.97 13.40 -5.33
C THR A 64 10.48 14.40 -4.30
N GLU A 65 9.22 14.27 -3.86
CA GLU A 65 8.62 15.18 -2.87
C GLU A 65 9.28 15.08 -1.50
N GLY A 66 9.58 13.86 -1.04
CA GLY A 66 10.29 13.64 0.22
C GLY A 66 11.66 14.34 0.22
N ASN A 67 12.44 14.15 -0.85
CA ASN A 67 13.75 14.82 -0.99
C ASN A 67 13.62 16.35 -1.05
N ASN A 68 12.65 16.88 -1.79
CA ASN A 68 12.38 18.32 -1.88
C ASN A 68 12.04 18.92 -0.51
N GLN A 69 11.46 18.13 0.38
CA GLN A 69 11.08 18.51 1.74
C GLN A 69 12.17 18.18 2.79
N GLY A 70 13.36 17.71 2.37
CA GLY A 70 14.49 17.41 3.26
C GLY A 70 14.39 16.07 4.00
N PHE A 71 13.62 15.12 3.44
CA PHE A 71 13.50 13.76 3.95
C PHE A 71 14.12 12.73 2.99
N THR A 72 14.69 11.69 3.58
CA THR A 72 15.06 10.47 2.86
C THR A 72 13.91 9.47 3.02
N VAL A 73 13.21 9.16 1.91
CA VAL A 73 12.16 8.13 1.88
C VAL A 73 12.78 6.74 1.97
N ASP A 74 12.29 5.91 2.89
CA ASP A 74 12.81 4.56 3.14
C ASP A 74 11.78 3.45 3.01
N GLY A 75 10.50 3.78 2.83
CA GLY A 75 9.45 2.79 2.75
C GLY A 75 8.08 3.34 2.40
N VAL A 76 7.12 2.41 2.39
CA VAL A 76 5.69 2.66 2.23
C VAL A 76 4.96 1.87 3.29
N ARG A 77 4.10 2.55 4.05
CA ARG A 77 3.19 1.95 5.01
C ARG A 77 1.80 1.85 4.40
N ILE A 78 1.15 0.71 4.60
CA ILE A 78 -0.21 0.47 4.10
C ILE A 78 -1.18 0.53 5.28
N TYR A 79 -2.17 1.40 5.18
CA TYR A 79 -3.23 1.56 6.16
C TYR A 79 -4.53 0.94 5.67
N LEU A 80 -5.31 0.40 6.60
CA LEU A 80 -6.71 0.04 6.38
C LEU A 80 -7.58 1.26 6.69
N GLY A 81 -8.53 1.55 5.82
CA GLY A 81 -9.50 2.63 5.97
C GLY A 81 -10.92 2.16 5.65
N VAL A 82 -11.90 3.01 5.97
CA VAL A 82 -13.30 2.82 5.56
C VAL A 82 -13.77 4.14 5.00
N TYR A 83 -14.37 4.10 3.81
CA TYR A 83 -14.99 5.27 3.20
C TYR A 83 -16.18 5.74 4.04
N SER A 84 -16.29 7.05 4.26
CA SER A 84 -17.41 7.61 4.99
C SER A 84 -18.73 7.43 4.26
N ASP A 85 -19.85 7.49 4.99
CA ASP A 85 -21.18 7.23 4.43
C ASP A 85 -21.64 8.30 3.41
N ASN A 86 -20.95 9.44 3.35
CA ASN A 86 -21.20 10.54 2.39
C ASN A 86 -20.41 10.41 1.08
N GLU A 87 -19.64 9.34 0.90
CA GLU A 87 -18.90 9.07 -0.34
C GLU A 87 -19.84 8.77 -1.52
N THR A 88 -19.28 8.80 -2.72
CA THR A 88 -20.02 8.42 -3.94
C THR A 88 -20.68 7.05 -3.81
N VAL A 89 -21.89 6.91 -4.36
CA VAL A 89 -22.65 5.66 -4.38
C VAL A 89 -21.77 4.55 -4.95
N GLY A 90 -21.58 3.48 -4.18
CA GLY A 90 -20.70 2.36 -4.52
C GLY A 90 -19.36 2.33 -3.76
N LYS A 91 -19.03 3.36 -2.98
CA LYS A 91 -17.87 3.36 -2.06
C LYS A 91 -18.22 3.59 -0.59
N ALA A 92 -19.32 4.28 -0.31
CA ALA A 92 -19.76 4.58 1.05
C ALA A 92 -19.80 3.32 1.94
N GLY A 93 -19.08 3.36 3.06
CA GLY A 93 -19.02 2.26 4.04
C GLY A 93 -18.15 1.06 3.66
N PHE A 94 -17.50 1.07 2.49
CA PHE A 94 -16.58 0.00 2.07
C PHE A 94 -15.20 0.15 2.67
N THR A 95 -14.56 -0.97 2.97
CA THR A 95 -13.15 -1.03 3.38
C THR A 95 -12.26 -0.66 2.20
N THR A 96 -11.19 0.06 2.49
CA THR A 96 -10.16 0.42 1.53
C THR A 96 -8.77 0.31 2.15
N MET A 97 -7.74 0.46 1.30
CA MET A 97 -6.35 0.51 1.73
C MET A 97 -5.68 1.71 1.06
N PHE A 98 -4.84 2.43 1.81
CA PHE A 98 -4.05 3.53 1.26
C PHE A 98 -2.58 3.41 1.65
N MET A 99 -1.71 3.93 0.78
CA MET A 99 -0.25 3.89 0.94
C MET A 99 0.27 5.25 1.36
N SER A 100 1.00 5.28 2.48
CA SER A 100 1.68 6.45 3.03
C SER A 100 3.19 6.28 2.90
N PRO A 101 3.93 7.26 2.38
CA PRO A 101 5.39 7.20 2.38
C PRO A 101 5.95 7.31 3.80
N THR A 102 7.04 6.58 4.06
CA THR A 102 7.80 6.70 5.30
C THR A 102 9.22 7.20 5.02
N GLY A 103 9.80 7.89 5.98
CA GLY A 103 11.16 8.38 5.88
C GLY A 103 11.65 9.07 7.14
N TYR A 104 12.83 9.66 7.03
CA TYR A 104 13.50 10.39 8.12
C TYR A 104 14.20 11.64 7.58
N GLN A 105 14.50 12.60 8.45
CA GLN A 105 15.15 13.85 8.03
C GLN A 105 16.57 13.58 7.52
N SER A 106 16.91 14.13 6.35
CA SER A 106 18.21 13.85 5.71
C SER A 106 19.41 14.44 6.46
N ASN A 107 19.19 15.44 7.32
CA ASN A 107 20.25 16.24 7.96
C ASN A 107 20.39 16.07 9.49
N THR A 108 19.83 15.03 10.10
CA THR A 108 20.12 14.70 11.51
C THR A 108 21.48 14.00 11.64
N GLY A 109 22.53 14.72 11.25
CA GLY A 109 23.94 14.32 11.36
C GLY A 109 24.47 14.44 12.79
N ASN A 110 23.88 13.72 13.74
CA ASN A 110 24.54 13.44 15.02
C ASN A 110 24.76 11.93 15.14
N PRO A 111 25.99 11.42 14.91
CA PRO A 111 26.37 10.00 14.99
C PRO A 111 26.26 9.34 16.38
N GLY A 112 25.47 9.91 17.31
CA GLY A 112 25.39 9.49 18.71
C GLY A 112 24.00 9.55 19.34
N SER A 113 22.96 9.94 18.60
CA SER A 113 21.56 9.78 19.02
C SER A 113 20.98 8.60 18.26
N GLY A 114 20.24 7.71 18.94
CA GLY A 114 19.65 6.51 18.38
C GLY A 114 19.09 6.74 16.97
N GLY A 115 19.43 5.82 16.05
CA GLY A 115 19.33 6.01 14.60
C GLY A 115 18.02 6.63 14.12
N ASN A 116 18.09 7.30 12.97
CA ASN A 116 16.97 7.96 12.32
C ASN A 116 15.69 7.09 12.37
N ILE A 117 14.69 7.52 13.14
CA ILE A 117 13.41 6.81 13.27
C ILE A 117 12.57 7.13 12.04
N SER A 118 12.27 6.10 11.25
CA SER A 118 11.36 6.20 10.12
C SER A 118 9.93 6.49 10.60
N GLN A 119 9.31 7.52 10.04
CA GLN A 119 7.95 7.96 10.34
C GLN A 119 7.16 8.23 9.07
N ASP A 120 5.83 8.35 9.16
CA ASP A 120 5.02 8.78 8.02
C ASP A 120 5.37 10.21 7.61
N LEU A 121 5.55 10.43 6.31
CA LEU A 121 5.73 11.76 5.75
C LEU A 121 4.37 12.39 5.46
N THR A 122 3.73 12.91 6.50
CA THR A 122 2.36 13.46 6.45
C THR A 122 2.19 14.70 5.55
N THR A 123 3.30 15.29 5.11
CA THR A 123 3.36 16.40 4.14
C THR A 123 3.47 15.93 2.68
N VAL A 124 3.59 14.63 2.44
CA VAL A 124 3.58 14.00 1.10
C VAL A 124 2.26 13.25 0.95
N SER A 125 1.59 13.42 -0.19
CA SER A 125 0.24 12.87 -0.38
C SER A 125 0.24 11.34 -0.41
N PRO A 126 -0.69 10.67 0.30
CA PRO A 126 -0.86 9.22 0.22
C PRO A 126 -1.59 8.80 -1.07
N LEU A 127 -1.38 7.56 -1.51
CA LEU A 127 -2.11 6.98 -2.65
C LEU A 127 -3.29 6.12 -2.17
N ASN A 128 -4.50 6.47 -2.61
CA ASN A 128 -5.72 5.71 -2.33
C ASN A 128 -6.70 5.76 -3.50
N TYR A 129 -6.55 4.87 -4.49
CA TYR A 129 -7.56 4.67 -5.55
C TYR A 129 -7.50 3.25 -6.11
N GLY A 130 -7.18 2.27 -5.26
CA GLY A 130 -7.27 0.89 -5.69
C GLY A 130 -8.71 0.54 -6.06
N SER A 131 -8.90 -0.19 -7.16
CA SER A 131 -10.22 -0.71 -7.49
C SER A 131 -10.55 -1.86 -6.55
N MET A 132 -11.79 -1.88 -6.04
CA MET A 132 -12.26 -2.92 -5.12
C MET A 132 -12.55 -4.27 -5.82
N GLY A 133 -12.22 -4.38 -7.11
CA GLY A 133 -12.79 -5.41 -7.99
C GLY A 133 -14.30 -5.21 -8.19
N ASN A 134 -14.92 -6.01 -9.07
CA ASN A 134 -16.38 -6.18 -9.07
C ASN A 134 -16.73 -7.12 -7.91
N PRO A 135 -17.60 -6.74 -6.96
CA PRO A 135 -18.13 -7.68 -5.97
C PRO A 135 -18.85 -8.85 -6.67
N PRO A 136 -18.79 -10.11 -6.16
CA PRO A 136 -18.33 -10.54 -4.83
C PRO A 136 -17.00 -11.34 -4.79
N LYS A 137 -16.36 -11.35 -3.61
CA LYS A 137 -15.16 -12.13 -3.15
C LYS A 137 -14.18 -12.62 -4.23
N MET A 138 -13.01 -12.00 -4.28
CA MET A 138 -11.87 -12.53 -5.06
C MET A 138 -11.27 -13.74 -4.32
N GLN A 139 -11.07 -14.85 -5.02
CA GLN A 139 -10.29 -15.97 -4.49
C GLN A 139 -8.87 -15.88 -5.01
N TYR A 140 -7.89 -15.82 -4.09
CA TYR A 140 -6.49 -15.73 -4.48
C TYR A 140 -6.03 -17.00 -5.23
N GLY A 141 -5.52 -16.81 -6.45
CA GLY A 141 -4.77 -17.82 -7.18
C GLY A 141 -5.59 -18.99 -7.73
N ILE A 142 -6.85 -18.75 -8.12
CA ILE A 142 -7.59 -19.63 -9.05
C ILE A 142 -7.68 -19.02 -10.44
#